data_AF-A0A9X4X8K3-F1
#
_entry.id   AF-A0A9X4X8K3-F1
#
_cell.length_a   1.000
_cell.length_b   1.000
_cell.length_c   1.000
_cell.angle_alpha   90.00
_cell.angle_beta   90.00
_cell.angle_gamma   90.00
#
_symmetry.space_group_name_H-M   'P 1'
#
loop_
_entity.id
_entity.type
_entity.pdbx_description
1 polymer ?
#
loop_
_entity_poly.entity_id
_entity_poly.type
_entity_poly.pdbx_seq_one_letter_code
_entity_poly.pdbx_strand_id
1 'polypeptide(L)' 'MKIKTFVQNADNIDEYVNNWLDKHQNLKITNSYMKSQWIITKVDYLSKTQSCMVTIVLQYEEEKEQGAK' A
#
# COMPACT_ATOMS: atom_id res chain seq x y z
N MET A 1 -9.72 0.92 13.00
CA MET A 1 -9.12 1.66 11.87
C MET A 1 -7.61 1.46 11.91
N LYS A 2 -6.99 1.03 10.81
CA LYS A 2 -5.54 0.83 10.69
C LYS A 2 -5.02 1.69 9.54
N ILE A 3 -3.78 2.17 9.63
CA ILE A 3 -3.12 2.91 8.56
C ILE A 3 -1.90 2.10 8.11
N LYS A 4 -1.73 1.91 6.81
CA LYS A 4 -0.60 1.19 6.23
C LYS A 4 0.05 2.05 5.15
N THR A 5 1.37 2.25 5.26
CA THR A 5 2.16 2.98 4.28
C THR A 5 3.11 2.03 3.55
N PHE A 6 3.13 2.14 2.24
CA PHE A 6 3.98 1.42 1.31
C PHE A 6 4.95 2.42 0.68
N VAL A 7 6.23 2.05 0.61
CA VAL A 7 7.28 2.83 -0.05
C VAL A 7 8.06 1.87 -0.94
N GLN A 8 8.04 2.11 -2.25
CA GLN A 8 8.74 1.27 -3.22
C GLN A 8 9.11 2.08 -4.46
N ASN A 9 9.99 1.56 -5.33
CA ASN A 9 10.16 2.11 -6.68
C ASN A 9 8.81 2.24 -7.39
N ALA A 10 8.62 3.35 -8.11
CA ALA A 10 7.36 3.69 -8.76
C ALA A 10 6.90 2.59 -9.73
N ASP A 11 7.84 1.95 -10.43
CA ASP A 11 7.54 0.89 -11.39
C ASP A 11 6.95 -0.38 -10.74
N ASN A 12 7.19 -0.59 -9.44
CA ASN A 12 6.82 -1.81 -8.73
C ASN A 12 5.80 -1.58 -7.60
N ILE A 13 5.32 -0.35 -7.38
CA ILE A 13 4.46 -0.03 -6.22
C ILE A 13 3.10 -0.71 -6.31
N ASP A 14 2.50 -0.78 -7.51
CA ASP A 14 1.17 -1.37 -7.70
C ASP A 14 1.18 -2.87 -7.43
N GLU A 15 2.15 -3.60 -7.98
CA GLU A 15 2.33 -5.02 -7.73
C GLU A 15 2.58 -5.29 -6.24
N TYR A 16 3.40 -4.46 -5.59
CA TYR A 16 3.69 -4.59 -4.16
C TYR A 16 2.46 -4.37 -3.27
N VAL A 17 1.65 -3.36 -3.58
CA VAL A 17 0.40 -3.07 -2.86
C VAL A 17 -0.63 -4.18 -3.09
N ASN A 18 -0.83 -4.62 -4.33
CA ASN A 18 -1.80 -5.67 -4.68
C ASN A 18 -1.45 -7.00 -4.01
N ASN A 19 -0.18 -7.42 -4.06
CA ASN A 19 0.28 -8.64 -3.38
C ASN A 19 0.06 -8.60 -1.86
N TRP A 20 0.09 -7.41 -1.26
CA TRP A 20 -0.22 -7.26 0.16
C TRP A 20 -1.74 -7.34 0.42
N LEU A 21 -2.55 -6.70 -0.42
CA LEU A 21 -4.02 -6.72 -0.29
C LEU A 21 -4.60 -8.12 -0.48
N ASP A 22 -4.05 -8.91 -1.41
CA ASP A 22 -4.47 -10.31 -1.63
C ASP A 22 -4.30 -11.18 -0.38
N LYS A 23 -3.32 -10.85 0.47
CA LYS A 23 -3.07 -11.55 1.74
C LYS A 23 -3.93 -11.04 2.91
N HIS A 24 -4.66 -9.94 2.72
CA HIS A 24 -5.44 -9.26 3.76
C HIS A 24 -6.85 -8.92 3.27
N GLN A 25 -7.56 -9.91 2.72
CA GLN A 25 -8.90 -9.74 2.15
C GLN A 25 -9.98 -9.35 3.17
N ASN A 26 -9.74 -9.56 4.47
CA ASN A 26 -10.61 -9.11 5.56
C ASN A 26 -10.48 -7.61 5.89
N LEU A 27 -9.70 -6.86 5.10
CA LEU A 27 -9.53 -5.42 5.25
C LEU A 27 -10.24 -4.70 4.12
N LYS A 28 -11.12 -3.77 4.48
CA LYS A 28 -11.70 -2.80 3.56
C LYS A 28 -10.84 -1.55 3.49
N ILE A 29 -10.49 -1.14 2.28
CA ILE A 29 -9.86 0.16 2.04
C ILE A 29 -10.92 1.24 2.16
N THR A 30 -10.76 2.16 3.11
CA THR A 30 -11.68 3.29 3.29
C THR A 30 -11.16 4.57 2.66
N ASN A 31 -9.84 4.72 2.58
CA ASN A 31 -9.22 5.84 1.86
C ASN A 31 -7.82 5.47 1.40
N SER A 32 -7.34 6.12 0.34
CA SER A 32 -5.99 5.94 -0.19
C SER A 32 -5.39 7.27 -0.58
N TYR A 33 -4.17 7.53 -0.11
CA TYR A 33 -3.39 8.72 -0.41
C TYR A 33 -2.11 8.29 -1.10
N MET A 34 -1.91 8.76 -2.33
CA MET A 34 -0.68 8.53 -3.06
C MET A 34 0.13 9.83 -3.08
N LYS A 35 1.35 9.77 -2.56
CA LYS A 35 2.30 10.88 -2.65
C LYS A 35 3.57 10.36 -3.32
N SER A 36 3.71 10.67 -4.59
CA SER A 36 4.96 10.43 -5.32
C SER A 36 5.98 11.49 -4.89
N GLN A 37 6.82 11.17 -3.92
CA GLN A 37 7.99 11.98 -3.59
C GLN A 37 9.22 11.42 -4.30
N TRP A 38 9.89 12.26 -5.09
CA TRP A 38 11.17 11.93 -5.70
C TRP A 38 12.23 11.74 -4.62
N ILE A 39 12.42 10.52 -4.12
CA ILE A 39 13.49 10.20 -3.20
C ILE A 39 14.69 9.75 -4.04
N ILE A 40 15.66 10.64 -4.25
CA ILE A 40 16.92 10.32 -4.92
C ILE A 40 17.77 9.51 -3.93
N THR A 41 17.75 8.18 -4.05
CA THR A 41 18.51 7.28 -3.17
C THR A 41 19.93 6.98 -3.65
N LYS A 42 20.28 7.31 -4.89
CA LYS A 42 21.66 7.23 -5.40
C LYS A 42 22.00 8.42 -6.30
N VAL A 43 23.09 9.10 -5.95
CA VAL A 43 23.76 10.06 -6.83
C VAL A 43 24.86 9.31 -7.57
N ASP A 44 24.47 8.42 -8.48
CA ASP A 44 25.34 8.09 -9.61
C ASP A 44 24.80 8.89 -10.80
N TYR A 45 25.70 9.57 -11.51
CA TYR A 45 25.42 10.62 -12.52
C TYR A 45 24.44 10.23 -13.66
N LEU A 46 23.94 8.99 -13.70
CA LEU A 46 23.15 8.41 -14.78
C LEU A 46 21.79 7.84 -14.36
N SER A 47 21.51 7.63 -13.06
CA SER A 47 20.32 6.85 -12.64
C SER A 47 19.55 7.54 -11.53
N LYS A 48 18.44 8.19 -11.88
CA LYS A 48 17.46 8.69 -10.91
C LYS A 48 16.49 7.56 -10.56
N THR A 49 16.62 6.98 -9.37
CA THR A 49 15.61 6.04 -8.87
C THR A 49 14.38 6.83 -8.41
N GLN A 50 13.21 6.54 -8.99
CA GLN A 50 11.94 7.13 -8.59
C GLN A 50 11.25 6.21 -7.59
N SER A 51 11.05 6.65 -6.36
CA SER A 51 10.22 5.94 -5.37
C SER A 51 8.83 6.59 -5.25
N CYS A 52 7.81 5.77 -5.05
CA CYS A 52 6.45 6.18 -4.78
C CYS A 52 6.07 5.77 -3.36
N MET A 53 5.29 6.62 -2.68
CA MET A 53 4.68 6.31 -1.39
C MET A 53 3.17 6.27 -1.53
N VAL A 54 2.58 5.16 -1.08
CA VAL A 54 1.13 4.96 -1.03
C VAL A 54 0.74 4.72 0.43
N THR A 55 -0.15 5.53 0.97
CA THR A 55 -0.72 5.35 2.31
C THR A 55 -2.18 4.98 2.19
N ILE A 56 -2.57 3.87 2.79
CA ILE A 56 -3.92 3.32 2.75
C ILE A 56 -4.49 3.33 4.16
N VAL A 57 -5.70 3.88 4.31
CA VAL A 57 -6.51 3.78 5.51
C VAL A 57 -7.43 2.58 5.36
N LEU A 58 -7.36 1.68 6.34
CA LEU A 58 -7.99 0.38 6.34
C LEU A 58 -8.98 0.27 7.50
N GLN A 59 -10.12 -0.33 7.22
CA GLN A 59 -11.09 -0.74 8.20
C GLN A 59 -11.18 -2.28 8.19
N TYR A 60 -11.16 -2.86 9.39
CA TYR A 60 -11.38 -4.30 9.53
C TYR A 60 -12.86 -4.57 9.31
N GLU A 61 -13.18 -5.51 8.43
CA GLU A 61 -14.52 -6.11 8.40
C GLU A 61 -14.42 -7.41 9.20
N GLU A 62 -15.04 -7.45 10.38
CA GLU A 62 -15.27 -8.74 11.04
C GLU A 62 -16.12 -9.59 10.10
N GLU A 63 -15.62 -10.79 9.78
CA GLU A 63 -16.46 -11.82 9.18
C GLU A 63 -17.66 -11.96 10.11
N LYS A 64 -18.85 -11.62 9.59
CA LYS A 64 -20.08 -11.93 10.31
C LYS A 64 -20.07 -13.45 10.49
N GLU A 65 -19.91 -13.90 11.73
CA GLU A 65 -20.20 -15.28 12.09
C GLU A 65 -21.56 -15.62 11.47
N GLN A 66 -21.54 -16.49 10.45
CA GLN A 66 -22.77 -17.06 9.94
C GLN A 66 -23.36 -17.85 11.11
N GLY A 67 -24.52 -17.41 11.55
CA GLY A 67 -25.03 -17.64 12.89
C GLY A 67 -25.00 -19.08 13.39
N ALA A 68 -24.59 -19.24 14.65
CA ALA A 68 -25.09 -20.31 15.49
C ALA A 68 -26.43 -19.86 16.09
N LYS A 69 -27.53 -20.25 15.46
CA LYS A 69 -28.86 -20.33 16.08
C LYS A 69 -29.27 -21.79 16.17
#